data_AF-A0AAV8DUC2-F1
#
_entry.id   AF-A0AAV8DUC2-F1
#
_cell.length_a   1.000
_cell.length_b   1.000
_cell.length_c   1.000
_cell.angle_alpha   90.00
_cell.angle_beta   90.00
_cell.angle_gamma   90.00
#
_symmetry.space_group_name_H-M   'P 1'
#
loop_
_entity.id
_entity.type
_entity.pdbx_description
1 polymer ?
#
loop_
_entity_poly.entity_id
_entity_poly.type
_entity_poly.pdbx_seq_one_letter_code
_entity_poly.pdbx_strand_id
1 'polypeptide(L)'
;MKIYRYPYDQYDRWWWNITYKTWIDDYTNSTVGSSDPEFDPPAVIIQTAALTTSTKDPLNIYWTSNSPSTKFYVVLHIVEIQDILSTDLREFDISCNQRTLFSSINPGVSQIKGLTKDWLSFTATGDTYYLMSLQATARSTLPPLLNSFELYQIPSANGVPTDSGDVTAINAIKENYRVVKGWNGDPCVPTDYAWTGLNCTLYSNVPRITHLNLSSSGLTGAIISSFGNLTALISLDLSGNDLSGSLAFLDQLVALTYL
;
A
#
# COMPACT_ATOMS: atom_id res chain seq x y z
N MET A 1 10.24 8.91 19.69
CA MET A 1 9.28 8.72 18.59
C MET A 1 8.32 7.63 19.01
N LYS A 2 7.00 7.89 19.04
CA LYS A 2 6.00 6.87 19.39
C LYS A 2 5.58 6.17 18.09
N ILE A 3 5.54 4.83 18.13
CA ILE A 3 5.14 3.98 17.00
C ILE A 3 3.92 3.17 17.45
N TYR A 4 2.88 3.15 16.62
CA TYR A 4 1.73 2.28 16.77
C TYR A 4 1.78 1.22 15.68
N ARG A 5 1.60 -0.03 16.09
CA ARG A 5 1.60 -1.25 15.26
C ARG A 5 0.76 -2.30 15.97
N TYR A 6 0.93 -3.60 15.72
CA TYR A 6 0.27 -4.63 16.51
C TYR A 6 0.43 -4.38 18.03
N PRO A 7 -0.64 -4.46 18.86
CA PRO A 7 -1.99 -4.96 18.57
C PRO A 7 -2.99 -3.90 18.07
N TYR A 8 -2.57 -2.65 17.88
CA TYR A 8 -3.46 -1.58 17.42
C TYR A 8 -3.81 -1.71 15.93
N ASP A 9 -2.88 -2.22 15.13
CA ASP A 9 -3.07 -2.49 13.71
C ASP A 9 -3.02 -4.01 13.45
N GLN A 10 -4.11 -4.57 12.92
CA GLN A 10 -4.22 -5.98 12.57
C GLN A 10 -3.28 -6.40 11.43
N TYR A 11 -2.89 -5.44 10.59
CA TYR A 11 -1.93 -5.64 9.50
C TYR A 11 -0.49 -5.34 9.92
N ASP A 12 -0.27 -5.01 11.20
CA ASP A 12 1.04 -4.65 11.78
C ASP A 12 1.79 -3.56 10.99
N ARG A 13 1.06 -2.65 10.33
CA ARG A 13 1.64 -1.46 9.69
C ARG A 13 2.24 -0.55 10.74
N TRP A 14 3.31 0.16 10.33
CA TRP A 14 4.03 1.07 11.20
C TRP A 14 3.46 2.48 11.07
N TRP A 15 2.79 2.93 12.12
CA TRP A 15 2.32 4.31 12.23
C TRP A 15 3.22 5.08 13.17
N TRP A 16 3.96 6.07 12.65
CA TRP A 16 4.79 6.94 13.47
C TRP A 16 4.22 8.36 13.52
N ASN A 17 4.40 9.02 14.66
CA ASN A 17 3.98 10.42 14.80
C ASN A 17 4.96 11.35 14.06
N ILE A 18 4.42 12.28 13.27
CA ILE A 18 5.13 13.38 12.62
C ILE A 18 4.74 14.66 13.33
N THR A 19 5.72 15.35 13.91
CA THR A 19 5.50 16.62 14.62
C THR A 19 6.29 17.73 13.95
N TYR A 20 5.62 18.81 13.58
CA TYR A 20 6.25 20.06 13.15
C TYR A 20 6.02 21.15 14.20
N LYS A 21 6.95 22.10 14.34
CA LYS A 21 6.86 23.17 15.35
C LYS A 21 5.61 24.04 15.22
N THR A 22 5.04 24.12 14.02
CA THR A 22 3.84 24.90 13.72
C THR A 22 2.54 24.12 13.92
N TRP A 23 2.64 22.83 14.25
CA TRP A 23 1.48 21.95 14.40
C TRP A 23 1.05 21.87 15.86
N ILE A 24 -0.26 21.72 16.03
CA ILE A 24 -0.91 21.41 17.30
C ILE A 24 -1.54 20.04 17.15
N ASP A 25 -1.30 19.17 18.12
CA ASP A 25 -1.94 17.86 18.20
C ASP A 25 -3.28 18.00 18.91
N ASP A 26 -4.31 17.33 18.40
CA ASP A 26 -5.63 17.22 19.01
C ASP A 26 -6.13 15.77 18.97
N TYR A 27 -7.11 15.44 19.81
CA TYR A 27 -7.64 14.09 19.94
C TYR A 27 -9.10 14.06 20.36
N THR A 28 -9.77 12.95 20.03
CA THR A 28 -11.14 12.66 20.47
C THR A 28 -11.26 11.27 21.10
N ASN A 29 -12.18 11.13 22.05
CA ASN A 29 -12.56 9.82 22.61
C ASN A 29 -13.76 9.20 21.88
N SER A 30 -14.35 9.93 20.92
CA SER A 30 -15.47 9.44 20.12
C SER A 30 -15.04 8.27 19.25
N THR A 31 -15.94 7.31 19.07
CA THR A 31 -15.70 6.18 18.15
C THR A 31 -15.69 6.70 16.72
N VAL A 32 -14.60 6.42 16.00
CA VAL A 32 -14.45 6.70 14.58
C VAL A 32 -14.61 5.40 13.81
N GLY A 33 -15.51 5.38 12.83
CA GLY A 33 -15.72 4.24 11.95
C GLY A 33 -15.16 4.51 10.56
N SER A 34 -14.80 3.44 9.84
CA SER A 34 -14.52 3.54 8.41
C SER A 34 -15.60 2.87 7.58
N SER A 35 -15.94 3.51 6.47
CA SER A 35 -16.77 2.97 5.39
C SER A 35 -15.99 2.07 4.43
N ASP A 36 -14.66 2.04 4.51
CA ASP A 36 -13.78 1.38 3.53
C ASP A 36 -12.69 0.54 4.24
N PRO A 37 -12.72 -0.80 4.09
CA PRO A 37 -11.75 -1.69 4.71
C PRO A 37 -10.37 -1.69 4.03
N GLU A 38 -10.22 -1.13 2.81
CA GLU A 38 -9.00 -1.25 2.01
C GLU A 38 -7.84 -0.43 2.60
N PHE A 39 -8.13 0.78 3.08
CA PHE A 39 -7.14 1.67 3.71
C PHE A 39 -7.62 2.07 5.10
N ASP A 40 -7.66 1.11 6.06
CA ASP A 40 -8.24 1.36 7.38
C ASP A 40 -7.22 1.57 8.52
N PRO A 41 -6.83 2.81 8.89
CA PRO A 41 -5.93 3.05 10.01
C PRO A 41 -6.54 2.59 11.33
N PRO A 42 -5.71 2.21 12.30
CA PRO A 42 -6.16 1.94 13.67
C PRO A 42 -6.96 3.10 14.26
N ALA A 43 -7.96 2.79 15.10
CA ALA A 43 -8.77 3.79 15.78
C ALA A 43 -7.90 4.84 16.52
N VAL A 44 -6.83 4.40 17.19
CA VAL A 44 -5.89 5.27 17.92
C VAL A 44 -5.17 6.29 17.02
N ILE A 45 -5.08 6.02 15.72
CA ILE A 45 -4.50 6.94 14.73
C ILE A 45 -5.54 7.95 14.27
N ILE A 46 -6.71 7.46 13.84
CA ILE A 46 -7.74 8.34 13.28
C ILE A 46 -8.43 9.22 14.34
N GLN A 47 -8.37 8.82 15.63
CA GLN A 47 -8.83 9.63 16.75
C GLN A 47 -7.91 10.80 17.10
N THR A 48 -6.75 10.91 16.45
CA THR A 48 -5.82 12.03 16.60
C THR A 48 -5.77 12.84 15.32
N ALA A 49 -5.47 14.14 15.43
CA ALA A 49 -5.22 14.99 14.27
C ALA A 49 -4.15 16.04 14.55
N ALA A 50 -3.44 16.43 13.50
CA ALA A 50 -2.61 17.62 13.46
C ALA A 50 -3.43 18.80 12.91
N LEU A 51 -3.26 19.96 13.53
CA LEU A 51 -3.85 21.23 13.13
C LEU A 51 -2.78 22.33 13.08
N THR A 52 -3.14 23.49 12.52
CA THR A 52 -2.36 24.72 12.67
C THR A 52 -3.02 25.72 13.62
N THR A 53 -2.27 26.72 14.07
CA THR A 53 -2.73 27.78 14.98
C THR A 53 -3.73 28.75 14.36
N SER A 54 -3.81 28.81 13.03
CA SER A 54 -4.55 29.85 12.31
C SER A 54 -4.99 29.36 10.95
N THR A 55 -6.11 29.87 10.46
CA THR A 55 -6.59 29.65 9.08
C THR A 55 -5.61 30.18 8.03
N LYS A 56 -4.72 31.10 8.40
CA LYS A 56 -3.68 31.63 7.51
C LYS A 56 -2.47 30.71 7.38
N ASP A 57 -2.32 29.75 8.28
CA ASP A 57 -1.17 28.87 8.33
C ASP A 57 -1.52 27.52 7.68
N PRO A 58 -0.83 27.12 6.59
CA PRO A 58 -1.06 25.83 5.97
C PRO A 58 -0.47 24.68 6.81
N LEU A 59 -1.14 23.54 6.79
CA LEU A 59 -0.57 22.29 7.26
C LEU A 59 0.28 21.68 6.14
N ASN A 60 1.60 21.77 6.29
CA ASN A 60 2.57 21.37 5.28
C ASN A 60 3.25 20.04 5.61
N ILE A 61 3.22 19.10 4.67
CA ILE A 61 3.95 17.83 4.71
C ILE A 61 4.91 17.80 3.55
N TYR A 62 6.12 17.29 3.76
CA TYR A 62 7.06 17.10 2.67
C TYR A 62 7.69 15.71 2.66
N TRP A 63 8.05 15.25 1.46
CA TRP A 63 8.89 14.09 1.24
C TRP A 63 9.78 14.33 0.03
N THR A 64 10.84 13.52 -0.09
CA THR A 64 11.82 13.64 -1.17
C THR A 64 11.91 12.33 -1.96
N SER A 65 12.46 12.44 -3.17
CA SER A 65 12.79 11.29 -4.01
C SER A 65 14.19 11.47 -4.60
N ASN A 66 14.86 10.35 -4.86
CA ASN A 66 16.18 10.37 -5.50
C ASN A 66 16.11 10.62 -7.01
N SER A 67 14.91 10.55 -7.60
CA SER A 67 14.69 10.69 -9.04
C SER A 67 13.30 11.25 -9.33
N PRO A 68 13.15 12.21 -10.26
CA PRO A 68 11.86 12.74 -10.67
C PRO A 68 10.96 11.70 -11.37
N SER A 69 11.52 10.56 -11.80
CA SER A 69 10.75 9.43 -12.34
C SER A 69 10.06 8.58 -11.27
N THR A 70 10.41 8.78 -9.99
CA THR A 70 9.78 8.09 -8.87
C THR A 70 8.32 8.50 -8.80
N LYS A 71 7.43 7.52 -8.72
CA LYS A 71 6.00 7.74 -8.55
C LYS A 71 5.63 7.43 -7.12
N PHE A 72 4.79 8.26 -6.52
CA PHE A 72 4.21 8.02 -5.19
C PHE A 72 2.70 7.95 -5.30
N TYR A 73 2.10 6.99 -4.61
CA TYR A 73 0.68 6.96 -4.32
C TYR A 73 0.49 7.43 -2.87
N VAL A 74 -0.30 8.48 -2.68
CA VAL A 74 -0.53 9.11 -1.38
C VAL A 74 -1.98 8.91 -0.99
N VAL A 75 -2.23 8.46 0.24
CA VAL A 75 -3.56 8.32 0.82
C VAL A 75 -3.65 9.24 2.03
N LEU A 76 -4.67 10.08 2.08
CA LEU A 76 -4.95 10.99 3.21
C LEU A 76 -6.17 10.49 3.95
N HIS A 77 -6.12 10.50 5.27
CA HIS A 77 -7.26 10.20 6.13
C HIS A 77 -7.66 11.43 6.92
N ILE A 78 -8.91 11.87 6.71
CA ILE A 78 -9.44 13.11 7.28
C ILE A 78 -10.77 12.80 7.94
N VAL A 79 -10.88 13.18 9.21
CA VAL A 79 -12.07 13.05 10.05
C VAL A 79 -12.18 14.30 10.92
N GLU A 80 -13.34 14.95 10.91
CA GLU A 80 -13.60 16.04 11.85
C GLU A 80 -13.72 15.45 13.27
N ILE A 81 -12.73 15.71 14.11
CA ILE A 81 -12.67 15.19 15.48
C ILE A 81 -13.09 16.23 16.53
N GLN A 82 -13.24 17.50 16.14
CA GLN A 82 -13.68 18.56 17.03
C GLN A 82 -15.20 18.69 16.99
N ASP A 83 -15.80 18.91 18.16
CA ASP A 83 -17.20 19.33 18.25
C ASP A 83 -17.31 20.79 17.79
N ILE A 84 -17.49 20.99 16.48
CA ILE A 84 -17.59 22.32 15.87
C ILE A 84 -18.99 22.91 16.06
N LEU A 85 -19.07 24.22 16.34
CA LEU A 85 -20.34 24.91 16.43
C LEU A 85 -20.98 25.00 15.05
N SER A 86 -22.31 25.11 14.97
CA SER A 86 -23.03 25.26 13.68
C SER A 86 -22.65 26.54 12.91
N THR A 87 -22.02 27.50 13.58
CA THR A 87 -21.50 28.73 12.99
C THR A 87 -20.08 28.59 12.44
N ASP A 88 -19.37 27.54 12.85
CA ASP A 88 -18.00 27.29 12.40
C ASP A 88 -17.99 26.49 11.11
N LEU A 89 -16.99 26.76 10.30
CA LEU A 89 -16.73 26.07 9.04
C LEU A 89 -15.27 25.69 8.99
N ARG A 90 -15.02 24.38 8.80
CA ARG A 90 -13.72 23.91 8.35
C ARG A 90 -13.80 23.57 6.88
N GLU A 91 -13.12 24.37 6.08
CA GLU A 91 -13.00 24.16 4.65
C GLU A 91 -11.58 24.47 4.18
N PHE A 92 -10.96 23.55 3.44
CA PHE A 92 -9.58 23.74 2.96
C PHE A 92 -9.34 23.13 1.58
N ASP A 93 -8.37 23.68 0.89
CA ASP A 93 -7.82 23.15 -0.36
C ASP A 93 -6.58 22.31 -0.07
N ILE A 94 -6.36 21.27 -0.86
CA ILE A 94 -5.16 20.43 -0.79
C ILE A 94 -4.39 20.61 -2.08
N SER A 95 -3.11 20.94 -1.97
CA SER A 95 -2.21 21.10 -3.11
C SER A 95 -0.91 20.34 -2.89
N CYS A 96 -0.22 20.02 -3.98
CA CYS A 96 1.15 19.50 -3.95
C CYS A 96 2.00 20.29 -4.94
N ASN A 97 3.12 20.86 -4.48
CA ASN A 97 3.99 21.71 -5.31
C ASN A 97 3.21 22.80 -6.06
N GLN A 98 2.30 23.49 -5.36
CA GLN A 98 1.41 24.54 -5.89
C GLN A 98 0.36 24.06 -6.90
N ARG A 99 0.31 22.77 -7.24
CA ARG A 99 -0.78 22.19 -8.02
C ARG A 99 -1.92 21.81 -7.09
N THR A 100 -3.08 22.42 -7.29
CA THR A 100 -4.31 22.03 -6.58
C THR A 100 -4.69 20.59 -6.93
N LEU A 101 -4.87 19.76 -5.91
CA LEU A 101 -5.30 18.37 -6.01
C LEU A 101 -6.79 18.25 -5.68
N PHE A 102 -7.20 18.88 -4.59
CA PHE A 102 -8.57 18.89 -4.10
C PHE A 102 -8.96 20.29 -3.64
N SER A 103 -10.21 20.67 -3.83
CA SER A 103 -10.71 21.99 -3.46
C SER A 103 -11.93 21.90 -2.57
N SER A 104 -12.04 22.85 -1.64
CA SER A 104 -13.19 23.00 -0.74
C SER A 104 -13.56 21.73 0.02
N ILE A 105 -12.54 21.01 0.52
CA ILE A 105 -12.75 19.85 1.39
C ILE A 105 -13.35 20.32 2.71
N ASN A 106 -14.50 19.75 3.08
CA ASN A 106 -15.21 20.05 4.32
C ASN A 106 -15.54 18.75 5.06
N PRO A 107 -14.73 18.35 6.06
CA PRO A 107 -14.96 17.10 6.79
C PRO A 107 -16.17 17.18 7.74
N GLY A 108 -16.69 18.38 8.04
CA GLY A 108 -17.79 18.60 8.99
C GLY A 108 -19.19 18.32 8.43
N VAL A 109 -19.35 18.06 7.13
CA VAL A 109 -20.67 17.80 6.50
C VAL A 109 -21.12 16.35 6.67
N SER A 110 -20.21 15.43 6.98
CA SER A 110 -20.50 14.02 7.27
C SER A 110 -21.01 13.83 8.71
N GLN A 111 -22.02 14.61 9.12
CA GLN A 111 -22.73 14.42 10.40
C GLN A 111 -23.73 13.27 10.29
N ILE A 112 -23.30 12.07 10.64
CA ILE A 112 -24.18 11.09 11.29
C ILE A 112 -23.42 10.54 12.49
N LYS A 113 -24.11 10.33 13.61
CA LYS A 113 -23.59 9.65 14.81
C LYS A 113 -22.71 8.44 14.41
N GLY A 114 -21.40 8.60 14.60
CA GLY A 114 -20.37 7.72 14.04
C GLY A 114 -19.52 8.52 13.04
N LEU A 115 -18.40 9.08 13.51
CA LEU A 115 -17.48 9.85 12.67
C LEU A 115 -17.15 9.01 11.42
N THR A 116 -17.55 9.48 10.23
CA THR A 116 -17.33 8.76 8.98
C THR A 116 -16.00 9.20 8.39
N LYS A 117 -15.10 8.23 8.22
CA LYS A 117 -13.80 8.44 7.60
C LYS A 117 -13.92 8.58 6.08
N ASP A 118 -13.53 9.74 5.57
CA ASP A 118 -13.27 9.95 4.15
C ASP A 118 -11.75 9.85 3.90
N TRP A 119 -11.39 9.24 2.77
CA TRP A 119 -10.01 9.22 2.30
C TRP A 119 -9.89 9.87 0.94
N LEU A 120 -8.77 10.53 0.71
CA LEU A 120 -8.42 11.14 -0.57
C LEU A 120 -7.12 10.52 -1.04
N SER A 121 -7.02 10.18 -2.33
CA SER A 121 -5.77 9.65 -2.88
C SER A 121 -5.33 10.36 -4.14
N PHE A 122 -4.02 10.45 -4.34
CA PHE A 122 -3.44 11.02 -5.55
C PHE A 122 -2.07 10.40 -5.86
N THR A 123 -1.67 10.50 -7.12
CA THR A 123 -0.34 10.10 -7.57
C THR A 123 0.54 11.32 -7.78
N ALA A 124 1.73 11.32 -7.17
CA ALA A 124 2.74 12.37 -7.31
C ALA A 124 3.95 11.85 -8.10
N THR A 125 4.40 12.61 -9.10
CA THR A 125 5.54 12.26 -9.98
C THR A 125 6.11 13.52 -10.61
N GLY A 126 7.36 13.47 -11.05
CA GLY A 126 8.00 14.57 -11.81
C GLY A 126 8.88 15.51 -10.99
N ASP A 127 8.99 15.29 -9.68
CA ASP A 127 9.76 16.14 -8.76
C ASP A 127 10.66 15.29 -7.84
N THR A 128 11.67 15.93 -7.25
CA THR A 128 12.54 15.34 -6.21
C THR A 128 12.21 15.83 -4.80
N TYR A 129 11.40 16.89 -4.71
CA TYR A 129 10.88 17.43 -3.46
C TYR A 129 9.38 17.69 -3.64
N TYR A 130 8.59 17.11 -2.75
CA TYR A 130 7.14 17.24 -2.77
C TYR A 130 6.71 17.98 -1.51
N LEU A 131 6.01 19.09 -1.68
CA LEU A 131 5.38 19.85 -0.60
C LEU A 131 3.87 19.76 -0.76
N MET A 132 3.24 18.92 0.05
CA MET A 132 1.80 18.89 0.20
C MET A 132 1.36 19.93 1.21
N SER A 133 0.34 20.70 0.86
CA SER A 133 -0.16 21.81 1.67
C SER A 133 -1.68 21.73 1.77
N LEU A 134 -2.20 21.66 2.99
CA LEU A 134 -3.62 21.85 3.29
C LEU A 134 -3.78 23.30 3.75
N GLN A 135 -4.55 24.09 3.00
CA GLN A 135 -4.72 25.52 3.22
C GLN A 135 -6.20 25.85 3.41
N ALA A 136 -6.55 26.48 4.53
CA ALA A 136 -7.92 26.91 4.76
C ALA A 136 -8.38 27.87 3.66
N THR A 137 -9.62 27.70 3.20
CA THR A 137 -10.22 28.63 2.23
C THR A 137 -10.53 29.96 2.92
N ALA A 138 -10.78 31.01 2.13
CA ALA A 138 -11.18 32.31 2.66
C ALA A 138 -12.51 32.29 3.45
N ARG A 139 -13.31 31.22 3.32
CA ARG A 139 -14.57 31.02 4.04
C ARG A 139 -14.41 30.29 5.36
N SER A 140 -13.30 29.57 5.54
CA SER A 140 -13.07 28.74 6.72
C SER A 140 -12.87 29.60 7.96
N THR A 141 -13.58 29.29 9.04
CA THR A 141 -13.34 29.87 10.37
C THR A 141 -12.35 29.04 11.17
N LEU A 142 -12.17 27.77 10.81
CA LEU A 142 -11.28 26.82 11.48
C LEU A 142 -10.06 26.47 10.60
N PRO A 143 -8.88 26.21 11.20
CA PRO A 143 -7.67 25.79 10.47
C PRO A 143 -7.86 24.43 9.78
N PRO A 144 -7.00 24.03 8.84
CA PRO A 144 -7.01 22.66 8.32
C PRO A 144 -6.72 21.64 9.44
N LEU A 145 -7.19 20.40 9.24
CA LEU A 145 -6.83 19.25 10.08
C LEU A 145 -6.43 18.07 9.20
N LEU A 146 -5.56 17.22 9.73
CA LEU A 146 -5.22 15.93 9.13
C LEU A 146 -5.00 14.88 10.21
N ASN A 147 -5.65 13.74 10.08
CA ASN A 147 -5.51 12.65 11.06
C ASN A 147 -4.29 11.79 10.76
N SER A 148 -4.15 11.37 9.50
CA SER A 148 -2.98 10.60 9.07
C SER A 148 -2.85 10.56 7.54
N PHE A 149 -1.72 10.07 7.06
CA PHE A 149 -1.51 9.78 5.65
C PHE A 149 -0.61 8.54 5.46
N GLU A 150 -0.79 7.86 4.35
CA GLU A 150 0.08 6.76 3.89
C GLU A 150 0.79 7.21 2.61
N LEU A 151 2.09 6.92 2.51
CA LEU A 151 2.94 7.27 1.37
C LEU A 151 3.56 6.01 0.78
N TYR A 152 3.12 5.62 -0.40
CA TYR A 152 3.62 4.44 -1.11
C TYR A 152 4.48 4.87 -2.28
N GLN A 153 5.75 4.46 -2.28
CA GLN A 153 6.56 4.55 -3.49
C GLN A 153 6.08 3.45 -4.45
N ILE A 154 5.57 3.86 -5.61
CA ILE A 154 5.16 2.94 -6.67
C ILE A 154 6.43 2.46 -7.36
N PRO A 155 6.75 1.16 -7.30
CA PRO A 155 7.91 0.64 -7.99
C PRO A 155 7.79 0.92 -9.49
N SER A 156 8.87 1.38 -10.12
CA SER A 156 8.84 1.63 -11.55
C SER A 156 8.79 0.30 -12.29
N ALA A 157 7.76 0.07 -13.09
CA ALA A 157 7.66 -1.03 -14.05
C ALA A 157 8.61 -0.81 -15.25
N ASN A 158 9.88 -0.53 -14.95
CA ASN A 158 10.90 -0.37 -15.96
C ASN A 158 11.34 -1.77 -16.38
N GLY A 159 10.69 -2.33 -17.38
CA GLY A 159 11.06 -3.65 -17.88
C GLY A 159 9.99 -4.31 -18.72
N VAL A 160 10.38 -5.43 -19.32
CA VAL A 160 9.44 -6.38 -19.91
C VAL A 160 8.77 -7.14 -18.75
N PRO A 161 7.43 -7.30 -18.74
CA PRO A 161 6.75 -8.07 -17.71
C PRO A 161 7.23 -9.53 -17.72
N THR A 162 6.98 -10.25 -16.62
CA THR A 162 7.22 -11.69 -16.58
C THR A 162 6.50 -12.39 -17.72
N ASP A 163 7.11 -13.43 -18.27
CA ASP A 163 6.52 -14.24 -19.32
C ASP A 163 5.09 -14.68 -18.94
N SER A 164 4.14 -14.48 -19.86
CA SER A 164 2.73 -14.70 -19.58
C SER A 164 2.39 -16.16 -19.28
N GLY A 165 3.17 -17.11 -19.80
CA GLY A 165 3.06 -18.53 -19.48
C GLY A 165 3.46 -18.81 -18.04
N ASP A 166 4.58 -18.23 -17.59
CA ASP A 166 5.02 -18.34 -16.20
C ASP A 166 4.02 -17.67 -15.24
N VAL A 167 3.51 -16.47 -15.59
CA VAL A 167 2.46 -15.77 -14.81
C VAL A 167 1.20 -16.62 -14.69
N THR A 168 0.75 -17.25 -15.77
CA THR A 168 -0.43 -18.11 -15.76
C THR A 168 -0.21 -19.35 -14.89
N ALA A 169 0.94 -20.00 -15.05
CA ALA A 169 1.30 -21.21 -14.32
C ALA A 169 1.40 -20.95 -12.80
N ILE A 170 2.11 -19.89 -12.40
CA ILE A 170 2.31 -19.58 -10.99
C ILE A 170 1.04 -19.11 -10.29
N ASN A 171 0.15 -18.40 -11.00
CA ASN A 171 -1.16 -18.03 -10.46
C ASN A 171 -2.07 -19.27 -10.28
N ALA A 172 -2.05 -20.22 -11.22
CA ALA A 172 -2.79 -21.48 -11.03
C ALA A 172 -2.28 -22.27 -9.81
N ILE A 173 -0.96 -22.30 -9.58
CA ILE A 173 -0.36 -22.91 -8.37
C ILE A 173 -0.81 -22.15 -7.12
N LYS A 174 -0.70 -20.82 -7.14
CA LYS A 174 -1.12 -19.94 -6.03
C LYS A 174 -2.57 -20.19 -5.64
N GLU A 175 -3.49 -20.22 -6.60
CA GLU A 175 -4.92 -20.40 -6.38
C GLU A 175 -5.24 -21.81 -5.88
N ASN A 176 -4.68 -22.84 -6.51
CA ASN A 176 -4.95 -24.24 -6.17
C ASN A 176 -4.57 -24.57 -4.73
N TYR A 177 -3.39 -24.12 -4.30
CA TYR A 177 -2.90 -24.39 -2.94
C TYR A 177 -3.13 -23.25 -1.96
N ARG A 178 -3.79 -22.16 -2.39
CA ARG A 178 -4.03 -20.96 -1.57
C ARG A 178 -2.76 -20.43 -0.91
N VAL A 179 -1.68 -20.31 -1.69
CA VAL A 179 -0.36 -19.91 -1.19
C VAL A 179 -0.41 -18.49 -0.60
N VAL A 180 -0.05 -18.35 0.67
CA VAL A 180 0.03 -17.05 1.38
C VAL A 180 1.50 -16.66 1.58
N LYS A 181 2.12 -16.07 0.55
CA LYS A 181 3.53 -15.60 0.56
C LYS A 181 3.72 -14.16 0.08
N GLY A 182 2.69 -13.32 0.21
CA GLY A 182 2.73 -11.94 -0.31
C GLY A 182 2.80 -11.85 -1.84
N TRP A 183 2.39 -12.91 -2.54
CA TRP A 183 2.40 -12.99 -3.99
C TRP A 183 1.30 -12.11 -4.60
N ASN A 184 1.62 -10.87 -4.97
CA ASN A 184 0.70 -9.94 -5.60
C ASN A 184 1.39 -9.19 -6.75
N GLY A 185 0.66 -8.89 -7.82
CA GLY A 185 1.22 -8.21 -9.00
C GLY A 185 2.01 -9.12 -9.93
N ASP A 186 3.07 -8.60 -10.54
CA ASP A 186 3.95 -9.36 -11.42
C ASP A 186 4.94 -10.21 -10.59
N PRO A 187 5.16 -11.50 -10.91
CA PRO A 187 5.98 -12.40 -10.10
C PRO A 187 7.46 -12.04 -10.01
N CYS A 188 8.04 -11.45 -11.06
CA CYS A 188 9.48 -11.21 -11.15
C CYS A 188 9.87 -9.74 -11.19
N VAL A 189 8.97 -8.85 -11.63
CA VAL A 189 9.27 -7.42 -11.75
C VAL A 189 8.37 -6.55 -10.88
N PRO A 190 8.93 -5.51 -10.25
CA PRO A 190 10.34 -5.12 -10.22
C PRO A 190 11.20 -6.11 -9.44
N THR A 191 12.48 -6.24 -9.81
CA THR A 191 13.39 -7.24 -9.22
C THR A 191 13.48 -7.17 -7.70
N ASP A 192 13.46 -5.97 -7.12
CA ASP A 192 13.52 -5.75 -5.67
C ASP A 192 12.24 -6.21 -4.94
N TYR A 193 11.16 -6.45 -5.69
CA TYR A 193 9.83 -6.82 -5.20
C TYR A 193 9.33 -8.13 -5.83
N ALA A 194 10.23 -8.93 -6.40
CA ALA A 194 9.89 -10.26 -6.89
C ALA A 194 9.27 -11.10 -5.76
N TRP A 195 8.34 -11.98 -6.12
CA TRP A 195 7.59 -12.76 -5.14
C TRP A 195 8.51 -13.61 -4.27
N THR A 196 8.23 -13.64 -2.96
CA THR A 196 9.04 -14.39 -2.00
C THR A 196 9.06 -15.87 -2.37
N GLY A 197 10.27 -16.44 -2.44
CA GLY A 197 10.50 -17.83 -2.83
C GLY A 197 10.68 -18.03 -4.34
N LEU A 198 10.60 -16.97 -5.15
CA LEU A 198 10.98 -17.02 -6.56
C LEU A 198 12.39 -16.48 -6.77
N ASN A 199 13.08 -17.05 -7.76
CA ASN A 199 14.18 -16.37 -8.44
C ASN A 199 13.86 -16.33 -9.93
N CYS A 200 14.11 -15.18 -10.55
CA CYS A 200 13.81 -14.96 -11.96
C CYS A 200 15.06 -14.56 -12.73
N THR A 201 15.20 -15.11 -13.93
CA THR A 201 16.32 -14.83 -14.82
C THR A 201 15.78 -14.30 -16.14
N LEU A 202 16.49 -13.35 -16.75
CA LEU A 202 16.16 -12.86 -18.07
C LEU A 202 16.56 -13.87 -19.14
N TYR A 203 15.60 -14.33 -19.93
CA TYR A 203 15.83 -15.07 -21.17
C TYR A 203 15.32 -14.23 -22.33
N SER A 204 16.21 -13.85 -23.25
CA SER A 204 15.87 -12.97 -24.38
C SER A 204 15.17 -11.68 -23.94
N ASN A 205 15.63 -11.10 -22.82
CA ASN A 205 15.06 -9.90 -22.17
C ASN A 205 13.66 -10.06 -21.56
N VAL A 206 13.13 -11.29 -21.46
CA VAL A 206 11.88 -11.59 -20.76
C VAL A 206 12.21 -12.26 -19.42
N PRO A 207 11.73 -11.73 -18.27
CA PRO A 207 11.86 -12.41 -16.98
C PRO A 207 11.13 -13.76 -17.00
N ARG A 208 11.83 -14.82 -16.61
CA ARG A 208 11.30 -16.17 -16.44
C ARG A 208 11.56 -16.68 -15.04
N ILE A 209 10.64 -17.44 -14.46
CA ILE A 209 10.80 -18.07 -13.15
C ILE A 209 11.77 -19.25 -13.30
N THR A 210 12.93 -19.15 -12.64
CA THR A 210 13.97 -20.21 -12.66
C THR A 210 14.09 -20.96 -11.35
N HIS A 211 13.65 -20.37 -10.24
CA HIS A 211 13.61 -21.07 -8.96
C HIS A 211 12.26 -20.85 -8.30
N LEU A 212 11.68 -21.92 -7.77
CA LEU A 212 10.43 -21.90 -7.03
C LEU A 212 10.59 -22.67 -5.72
N ASN A 213 10.59 -21.94 -4.61
CA ASN A 213 10.58 -22.50 -3.27
C ASN A 213 9.18 -22.40 -2.64
N LEU A 214 8.55 -23.55 -2.50
CA LEU A 214 7.31 -23.76 -1.77
C LEU A 214 7.50 -24.74 -0.61
N SER A 215 8.73 -24.94 -0.12
CA SER A 215 8.93 -25.85 1.00
C SER A 215 8.23 -25.38 2.26
N SER A 216 7.79 -26.34 3.07
CA SER A 216 7.11 -26.14 4.36
C SER A 216 5.99 -25.10 4.30
N SER A 217 5.26 -25.05 3.18
CA SER A 217 4.22 -24.04 2.93
C SER A 217 2.82 -24.56 3.25
N GLY A 218 2.72 -25.73 3.90
CA GLY A 218 1.44 -26.33 4.29
C GLY A 218 0.58 -26.76 3.10
N LEU A 219 1.20 -27.01 1.94
CA LEU A 219 0.46 -27.40 0.75
C LEU A 219 -0.10 -28.81 0.93
N THR A 220 -1.34 -29.02 0.51
CA THR A 220 -2.05 -30.31 0.59
C THR A 220 -2.70 -30.64 -0.74
N GLY A 221 -3.01 -31.92 -0.96
CA GLY A 221 -3.73 -32.38 -2.16
C GLY A 221 -2.83 -32.90 -3.26
N ALA A 222 -3.38 -33.04 -4.47
CA ALA A 222 -2.68 -33.63 -5.61
C ALA A 222 -1.77 -32.61 -6.32
N ILE A 223 -0.61 -33.05 -6.78
CA ILE A 223 0.30 -32.23 -7.59
C ILE A 223 -0.33 -31.95 -8.97
N ILE A 224 -0.53 -30.66 -9.26
CA ILE A 224 -1.12 -30.18 -10.51
C ILE A 224 -0.12 -30.07 -11.66
N SER A 225 -0.58 -30.23 -12.90
CA SER A 225 0.27 -30.14 -14.09
C SER A 225 0.84 -28.75 -14.36
N SER A 226 0.28 -27.69 -13.77
CA SER A 226 0.74 -26.30 -13.97
C SER A 226 2.21 -26.08 -13.57
N PHE A 227 2.77 -26.92 -12.70
CA PHE A 227 4.22 -26.89 -12.41
C PHE A 227 5.07 -27.12 -13.66
N GLY A 228 4.62 -27.98 -14.58
CA GLY A 228 5.34 -28.28 -15.83
C GLY A 228 5.35 -27.14 -16.85
N ASN A 229 4.46 -26.15 -16.69
CA ASN A 229 4.43 -24.97 -17.56
C ASN A 229 5.53 -23.96 -17.23
N LEU A 230 6.18 -24.06 -16.05
CA LEU A 230 7.34 -23.26 -15.68
C LEU A 230 8.60 -23.79 -16.39
N THR A 231 8.61 -23.74 -17.71
CA THR A 231 9.61 -24.43 -18.56
C THR A 231 11.05 -23.97 -18.38
N ALA A 232 11.27 -22.78 -17.79
CA ALA A 232 12.59 -22.25 -17.47
C ALA A 232 13.08 -22.64 -16.06
N LEU A 233 12.32 -23.45 -15.32
CA LEU A 233 12.63 -23.80 -13.93
C LEU A 233 13.89 -24.67 -13.83
N ILE A 234 14.85 -24.20 -13.05
CA ILE A 234 16.13 -24.83 -12.73
C ILE A 234 16.06 -25.53 -11.36
N SER A 235 15.31 -24.94 -10.42
CA SER A 235 15.12 -25.48 -9.07
C SER A 235 13.66 -25.40 -8.64
N LEU A 236 13.13 -26.51 -8.14
CA LEU A 236 11.81 -26.62 -7.53
C LEU A 236 11.96 -27.24 -6.15
N ASP A 237 11.51 -26.57 -5.10
CA ASP A 237 11.50 -27.14 -3.75
C ASP A 237 10.05 -27.23 -3.25
N LEU A 238 9.54 -28.46 -3.15
CA LEU A 238 8.21 -28.78 -2.61
C LEU A 238 8.30 -29.51 -1.26
N SER A 239 9.48 -29.61 -0.66
CA SER A 239 9.72 -30.41 0.54
C SER A 239 8.93 -29.94 1.77
N GLY A 240 8.58 -30.85 2.69
CA GLY A 240 7.84 -30.48 3.90
C GLY A 240 6.37 -30.09 3.66
N ASN A 241 5.77 -30.52 2.56
CA ASN A 241 4.34 -30.41 2.28
C ASN A 241 3.67 -31.79 2.26
N ASP A 242 2.34 -31.82 2.35
CA ASP A 242 1.53 -33.05 2.32
C ASP A 242 0.88 -33.22 0.93
N LEU A 243 1.74 -33.27 -0.09
CA LEU A 243 1.35 -33.40 -1.49
C LEU A 243 1.31 -34.86 -1.92
N SER A 244 0.39 -35.19 -2.82
CA SER A 244 0.17 -36.54 -3.36
C SER A 244 0.05 -36.52 -4.88
N GLY A 245 -0.05 -37.68 -5.52
CA GLY A 245 -0.16 -37.78 -6.98
C GLY A 245 1.18 -37.95 -7.69
N SER A 246 1.16 -37.91 -9.02
CA SER A 246 2.34 -38.19 -9.84
C SER A 246 3.17 -36.95 -10.12
N LEU A 247 4.47 -37.15 -10.33
CA LEU A 247 5.42 -36.12 -10.77
C LEU A 247 5.53 -36.07 -12.31
N ALA A 248 4.47 -36.41 -13.04
CA ALA A 248 4.50 -36.49 -14.51
C ALA A 248 4.81 -35.15 -15.20
N PHE A 249 4.60 -34.03 -14.51
CA PHE A 249 4.95 -32.70 -15.03
C PHE A 249 6.47 -32.50 -15.20
N LEU A 250 7.32 -33.32 -14.53
CA LEU A 250 8.78 -33.22 -14.63
C LEU A 250 9.29 -33.42 -16.06
N ASP A 251 8.57 -34.20 -16.89
CA ASP A 251 8.93 -34.43 -18.29
C ASP A 251 8.93 -33.13 -19.12
N GLN A 252 8.20 -32.10 -18.66
CA GLN A 252 8.14 -30.78 -19.31
C GLN A 252 9.26 -29.84 -18.85
N LEU A 253 9.90 -30.13 -17.71
CA LEU A 253 10.88 -29.27 -17.06
C LEU A 253 12.31 -29.62 -17.48
N VAL A 254 12.60 -29.38 -18.75
CA VAL A 254 13.89 -29.75 -19.37
C VAL A 254 15.11 -29.03 -18.78
N ALA A 255 14.90 -27.90 -18.10
CA ALA A 255 15.96 -27.11 -17.46
C ALA A 255 16.17 -27.47 -15.98
N LEU A 256 15.34 -28.34 -15.40
CA LEU A 256 15.35 -28.64 -13.97
C LEU A 256 16.59 -29.44 -13.59
N THR A 257 17.30 -28.97 -12.58
CA THR A 257 18.51 -29.61 -12.05
C THR A 257 18.41 -29.95 -10.56
N TYR A 258 17.53 -29.25 -9.82
CA TYR A 258 17.30 -29.48 -8.41
C TYR A 258 15.81 -29.62 -8.11
N LEU A 259 15.44 -30.72 -7.41
CA LEU A 259 14.08 -31.03 -6.94
C LEU A 259 14.10 -31.35 -5.44
#